data_AF-A0A8H4UVY2-F1
#
_entry.id   AF-A0A8H4UVY2-F1
#
_cell.length_a   1.000
_cell.length_b   1.000
_cell.length_c   1.000
_cell.angle_alpha   90.00
_cell.angle_beta   90.00
_cell.angle_gamma   90.00
#
_symmetry.space_group_name_H-M   'P 1'
#
loop_
_entity.id
_entity.type
_entity.pdbx_description
1 polymer ?
#
loop_
_entity_poly.entity_id
_entity_poly.type
_entity_poly.pdbx_seq_one_letter_code
_entity_poly.pdbx_strand_id
1 'polypeptide(L)'
;MPPIIFIVPGLWEGPQAFKPLQQTLEASGLTVHICALPSTGTTASQGLTVKHDRAAITQDLARVVERAGQDGVVVFLHSAGGFLCCDAMKDLTANAFDAANKKGG
;
A
#
# COMPACT_ATOMS: atom_id res chain seq x y z
N MET A 1 5.37 -8.51 16.27
CA MET A 1 3.97 -8.83 15.87
C MET A 1 4.00 -9.40 14.45
N PRO A 2 2.93 -10.00 13.90
CA PRO A 2 2.92 -10.33 12.47
C PRO A 2 3.11 -9.06 11.62
N PRO A 3 3.66 -9.18 10.40
CA PRO A 3 3.79 -8.05 9.49
C PRO A 3 2.41 -7.47 9.15
N ILE A 4 2.38 -6.19 8.79
CA ILE A 4 1.17 -5.55 8.29
C ILE A 4 1.00 -5.91 6.81
N ILE A 5 -0.17 -6.38 6.41
CA ILE A 5 -0.49 -6.61 5.00
C ILE A 5 -0.98 -5.29 4.39
N PHE A 6 -0.26 -4.77 3.41
CA PHE A 6 -0.62 -3.56 2.67
C PHE A 6 -1.13 -3.93 1.28
N ILE A 7 -2.43 -3.76 1.05
CA ILE A 7 -3.10 -4.10 -0.20
C ILE A 7 -3.16 -2.88 -1.11
N VAL A 8 -2.68 -3.00 -2.34
CA VAL A 8 -2.85 -2.00 -3.41
C VAL A 8 -3.82 -2.54 -4.47
N PRO A 9 -5.03 -1.95 -4.57
CA PRO A 9 -6.01 -2.30 -5.60
C PRO A 9 -5.56 -2.00 -7.03
N GLY A 10 -6.29 -2.54 -8.00
CA GLY A 10 -6.22 -2.12 -9.40
C GLY A 10 -6.95 -0.80 -9.66
N LEU A 11 -6.86 -0.29 -10.89
CA LEU A 11 -7.63 0.88 -11.30
C LEU A 11 -9.14 0.60 -11.19
N TRP A 12 -9.89 1.59 -10.71
CA TRP A 12 -11.34 1.55 -10.47
C TRP A 12 -11.78 0.63 -9.31
N GLU A 13 -10.85 -0.04 -8.64
CA GLU A 13 -11.15 -0.86 -7.46
C GLU A 13 -10.95 -0.02 -6.19
N GLY A 14 -12.03 0.19 -5.45
CA GLY A 14 -11.97 0.85 -4.15
C GLY A 14 -11.64 -0.14 -3.03
N PRO A 15 -11.32 0.34 -1.82
CA PRO A 15 -11.06 -0.53 -0.67
C PRO A 15 -12.18 -1.55 -0.38
N GLN A 16 -13.42 -1.23 -0.76
CA GLN A 16 -14.57 -2.11 -0.59
C GLN A 16 -14.43 -3.45 -1.35
N ALA A 17 -13.74 -3.47 -2.50
CA ALA A 17 -13.52 -4.69 -3.26
C ALA A 17 -12.70 -5.75 -2.49
N PHE A 18 -11.86 -5.30 -1.54
CA PHE A 18 -10.98 -6.15 -0.75
C PHE A 18 -11.47 -6.37 0.69
N LYS A 19 -12.64 -5.83 1.06
CA LYS A 19 -13.19 -5.99 2.42
C LYS A 19 -13.37 -7.45 2.86
N PRO A 20 -13.89 -8.36 2.02
CA PRO A 20 -14.02 -9.77 2.42
C PRO A 20 -12.67 -10.43 2.74
N LEU A 21 -11.63 -10.11 1.94
CA LEU A 21 -10.27 -10.58 2.18
C LEU A 21 -9.69 -9.98 3.46
N GLN A 22 -9.83 -8.66 3.67
CA GLN A 22 -9.42 -7.99 4.90
C GLN A 22 -10.05 -8.67 6.13
N GLN A 23 -11.36 -8.90 6.13
CA GLN A 23 -12.07 -9.53 7.26
C GLN A 23 -11.54 -10.93 7.57
N THR A 24 -11.24 -11.73 6.54
CA THR A 24 -10.72 -13.09 6.71
C THR A 24 -9.30 -13.09 7.31
N LEU A 25 -8.44 -12.18 6.84
CA LEU A 25 -7.07 -12.03 7.34
C LEU A 25 -7.07 -11.47 8.78
N GLU A 26 -7.90 -10.46 9.06
CA GLU A 26 -8.05 -9.88 10.40
C GLU A 26 -8.61 -10.88 11.41
N ALA A 27 -9.57 -11.73 11.00
CA ALA A 27 -10.05 -12.83 11.83
C ALA A 27 -8.96 -13.86 12.17
N SER A 28 -7.88 -13.91 11.38
CA SER A 28 -6.71 -14.75 11.63
C SER A 28 -5.63 -14.05 12.47
N GLY A 29 -5.91 -12.84 12.99
CA GLY A 29 -4.99 -12.07 13.84
C GLY A 29 -3.98 -11.22 13.06
N LEU A 30 -4.14 -11.04 11.75
CA LEU A 30 -3.27 -10.20 10.93
C LEU A 30 -3.80 -8.77 10.87
N THR A 31 -2.90 -7.79 10.81
CA THR A 31 -3.29 -6.40 10.55
C THR A 31 -3.28 -6.15 9.05
N VAL A 32 -4.39 -5.63 8.51
CA VAL A 32 -4.51 -5.34 7.08
C VAL A 32 -4.78 -3.85 6.87
N HIS A 33 -4.10 -3.27 5.90
CA HIS A 33 -4.33 -1.90 5.42
C HIS A 33 -4.60 -1.94 3.92
N ILE A 34 -5.70 -1.36 3.46
CA ILE A 34 -6.04 -1.27 2.03
C ILE A 34 -5.84 0.17 1.59
N CYS A 35 -4.94 0.37 0.63
CA CYS A 35 -4.68 1.68 0.05
C CYS A 35 -5.87 2.13 -0.80
N ALA A 36 -6.23 3.41 -0.70
CA ALA A 36 -7.22 4.03 -1.57
C ALA A 36 -6.52 4.74 -2.74
N LEU A 37 -6.94 4.46 -3.97
CA LEU A 37 -6.48 5.18 -5.15
C LEU A 37 -7.36 6.43 -5.35
N PRO A 38 -6.81 7.66 -5.33
CA PRO A 38 -7.55 8.89 -5.58
C PRO A 38 -8.39 8.88 -6.85
N SER A 39 -7.94 8.21 -7.90
CA SER A 39 -8.68 8.13 -9.17
C SER A 39 -9.93 7.23 -9.11
N THR A 40 -10.06 6.35 -8.12
CA THR A 40 -11.20 5.43 -8.02
C THR A 40 -12.50 6.18 -7.75
N GLY A 41 -13.54 5.89 -8.55
CA GLY A 41 -14.86 6.54 -8.45
C GLY A 41 -14.89 7.97 -9.03
N THR A 42 -13.84 8.40 -9.71
CA THR A 42 -13.73 9.73 -10.32
C THR A 42 -13.88 9.66 -11.84
N THR A 43 -14.01 10.83 -12.47
CA THR A 43 -14.09 10.96 -13.93
C THR A 43 -12.89 11.76 -14.47
N ALA A 44 -12.60 11.60 -15.77
CA ALA A 44 -11.47 12.27 -16.41
C ALA A 44 -11.49 13.81 -16.30
N SER A 45 -12.66 14.43 -16.15
CA SER A 45 -12.81 15.88 -15.98
C SER A 45 -12.19 16.40 -14.68
N GLN A 46 -11.94 15.54 -13.69
CA GLN A 46 -11.31 15.89 -12.42
C GLN A 46 -9.78 15.97 -12.53
N GLY A 47 -9.19 15.68 -13.69
CA GLY A 47 -7.76 15.88 -13.95
C GLY A 47 -6.82 14.92 -13.21
N LEU A 48 -7.35 13.85 -12.60
CA LEU A 48 -6.54 12.86 -11.91
C LEU A 48 -5.82 11.95 -12.92
N THR A 49 -4.49 11.96 -12.83
CA THR A 49 -3.60 11.03 -13.55
C THR A 49 -3.05 9.94 -12.62
N VAL A 50 -2.45 8.90 -13.22
CA VAL A 50 -1.71 7.84 -12.51
C VAL A 50 -0.63 8.35 -11.55
N LYS A 51 -0.14 9.58 -11.73
CA LYS A 51 0.85 10.19 -10.83
C LYS A 51 0.27 10.47 -9.45
N HIS A 52 -1.01 10.84 -9.36
CA HIS A 52 -1.67 11.06 -8.08
C HIS A 52 -1.85 9.75 -7.33
N ASP A 53 -2.22 8.67 -8.04
CA ASP A 53 -2.33 7.35 -7.45
C ASP A 53 -0.98 6.86 -6.92
N ARG A 54 0.11 7.00 -7.70
CA ARG A 54 1.47 6.66 -7.22
C ARG A 54 1.87 7.46 -5.99
N ALA A 55 1.60 8.77 -5.98
CA ALA A 55 1.93 9.62 -4.83
C ALA A 55 1.15 9.20 -3.58
N ALA A 56 -0.14 8.90 -3.72
CA ALA A 56 -0.98 8.42 -2.63
C ALA A 56 -0.48 7.08 -2.08
N ILE A 57 -0.17 6.11 -2.96
CA ILE A 57 0.40 4.80 -2.56
C ILE A 57 1.71 5.01 -1.80
N THR A 58 2.62 5.85 -2.32
CA THR A 58 3.93 6.12 -1.69
C THR A 58 3.76 6.70 -0.29
N GLN A 59 2.91 7.71 -0.15
CA GLN A 59 2.67 8.38 1.13
C GLN A 59 2.02 7.43 2.14
N ASP A 60 1.09 6.60 1.70
CA ASP A 60 0.37 5.67 2.55
C ASP A 60 1.24 4.48 2.98
N LEU A 61 1.99 3.90 2.05
CA LEU A 61 2.95 2.83 2.34
C LEU A 61 4.04 3.30 3.32
N ALA A 62 4.59 4.51 3.14
CA ALA A 62 5.59 5.05 4.04
C ALA A 62 5.09 5.15 5.49
N ARG A 63 3.85 5.62 5.71
CA ARG A 63 3.23 5.64 7.04
C ARG A 63 3.05 4.25 7.63
N VAL A 64 2.68 3.27 6.78
CA VAL A 64 2.46 1.90 7.23
C VAL A 64 3.78 1.21 7.58
N VAL A 65 4.85 1.44 6.80
CA VAL A 65 6.21 0.96 7.10
C VAL A 65 6.71 1.54 8.42
N GLU A 66 6.54 2.85 8.63
CA GLU A 66 6.91 3.50 9.90
C GLU A 66 6.15 2.90 11.09
N ARG A 67 4.84 2.67 10.93
CA ARG A 67 4.00 2.04 11.96
C ARG A 67 4.40 0.59 12.25
N ALA A 68 4.77 -0.17 11.22
CA ALA A 68 5.16 -1.57 11.34
C ALA A 68 6.53 -1.74 12.00
N GLY A 69 7.45 -0.80 11.78
CA GLY A 69 8.79 -0.85 12.35
C GLY A 69 9.54 -2.12 11.94
N GLN A 70 10.04 -2.87 12.92
CA GLN A 70 10.80 -4.11 12.67
C GLN A 70 9.94 -5.31 12.27
N ASP A 71 8.61 -5.25 12.50
CA ASP A 71 7.71 -6.33 12.10
C ASP A 71 7.50 -6.35 10.57
N GLY A 72 7.76 -5.22 9.90
CA GLY A 72 7.75 -5.10 8.45
C GLY A 72 6.37 -5.10 7.81
N VAL A 73 6.37 -4.96 6.48
CA VAL A 73 5.14 -4.87 5.67
C VAL A 73 5.19 -5.89 4.55
N VAL A 74 4.10 -6.65 4.38
CA VAL A 74 3.86 -7.49 3.19
C VAL A 74 2.99 -6.71 2.23
N VAL A 75 3.53 -6.36 1.07
CA VAL A 75 2.80 -5.63 0.03
C VAL A 75 2.10 -6.63 -0.89
N PHE A 76 0.76 -6.56 -0.95
CA PHE A 76 -0.08 -7.36 -1.83
C PHE A 76 -0.60 -6.47 -2.97
N LEU A 77 -0.29 -6.85 -4.21
CA LEU A 77 -0.56 -6.03 -5.39
C LEU A 77 -1.56 -6.72 -6.31
N HIS A 78 -2.66 -6.05 -6.64
CA HIS A 78 -3.63 -6.55 -7.61
C HIS A 78 -3.62 -5.71 -8.90
N SER A 79 -3.60 -6.38 -10.06
CA SER A 79 -3.75 -5.74 -11.37
C SER A 79 -2.81 -4.53 -11.54
N ALA A 80 -3.35 -3.37 -11.93
CA ALA A 80 -2.61 -2.12 -12.09
C ALA A 80 -1.89 -1.65 -10.82
N GLY A 81 -2.36 -2.05 -9.64
CA GLY A 81 -1.68 -1.80 -8.36
C GLY A 81 -0.24 -2.32 -8.36
N GLY A 82 0.05 -3.37 -9.13
CA GLY A 82 1.40 -3.87 -9.37
C GLY A 82 2.35 -2.79 -9.87
N PHE A 83 2.10 -2.29 -11.08
CA PHE A 83 3.00 -1.30 -11.70
C PHE A 83 2.91 0.09 -11.05
N LEU A 84 1.80 0.41 -10.37
CA LEU A 84 1.66 1.67 -9.62
C LEU A 84 2.49 1.64 -8.33
N CYS A 85 2.59 0.49 -7.66
CA CYS A 85 3.30 0.36 -6.39
C CYS A 85 4.79 0.06 -6.55
N CYS A 86 5.24 -0.57 -7.65
CA CYS A 86 6.66 -0.86 -7.87
C CYS A 86 7.57 0.36 -7.66
N ASP A 87 7.16 1.54 -8.16
CA ASP A 87 7.92 2.78 -7.94
C ASP A 87 7.80 3.30 -6.50
N ALA A 88 6.66 3.07 -5.86
CA ALA A 88 6.36 3.57 -4.51
C ALA A 88 7.16 2.86 -3.41
N MET A 89 7.60 1.62 -3.65
CA MET A 89 8.43 0.85 -2.71
C MET A 89 9.89 1.32 -2.66
N LYS A 90 10.30 2.17 -3.61
CA LYS A 90 11.67 2.68 -3.64
C LYS A 90 11.99 3.42 -2.34
N ASP A 91 13.17 3.15 -1.79
CA ASP A 91 13.66 3.72 -0.53
C ASP A 91 12.86 3.33 0.74
N LEU A 92 11.88 2.43 0.63
CA LEU A 92 11.07 1.93 1.75
C LEU A 92 11.42 0.50 2.20
N THR A 93 12.32 -0.18 1.50
CA THR A 93 12.75 -1.54 1.86
C THR A 93 13.70 -1.55 3.06
N ALA A 94 13.78 -2.68 3.78
CA ALA A 94 14.76 -2.90 4.85
C ALA A 94 16.20 -2.54 4.43
N ASN A 95 16.64 -2.98 3.25
CA ASN A 95 17.97 -2.64 2.72
C ASN A 95 18.18 -1.12 2.54
N ALA A 96 17.14 -0.40 2.13
CA ALA A 96 17.22 1.06 1.97
C ALA A 96 17.23 1.79 3.32
N PHE A 97 16.48 1.28 4.29
CA PHE A 97 16.49 1.79 5.66
C PHE A 97 17.86 1.56 6.33
N ASP A 98 18.42 0.35 6.20
CA ASP A 98 19.75 0.02 6.70
C ASP A 98 20.83 0.92 6.07
N ALA A 99 20.80 1.11 4.75
CA ALA A 99 21.70 2.02 4.05
C ALA A 99 21.59 3.48 4.53
N ALA A 100 20.43 3.88 5.04
CA ALA A 100 20.16 5.20 5.61
C ALA A 100 20.35 5.27 7.14
N ASN A 101 20.87 4.22 7.79
CA ASN A 101 20.95 4.09 9.25
C ASN A 101 19.60 4.29 9.98
N LYS A 102 18.51 3.88 9.35
CA LYS A 102 17.15 3.86 9.91
C LYS A 102 16.81 2.44 10.37
N LYS A 103 15.96 2.31 11.38
CA LYS A 103 15.42 1.01 11.81
C LYS A 103 14.07 0.76 11.14
N GLY A 104 13.85 -0.47 10.69
CA GLY A 104 12.60 -0.90 10.03
C GLY A 104 12.76 -1.07 8.52
N GLY A 105 11.64 -1.07 7.81
CA GLY A 105 11.55 -1.32 6.37
C GLY A 105 10.66 -2.51 6.04
#